data_AF-A0A257VWX6-F1
#
_entry.id   AF-A0A257VWX6-F1
#
_cell.length_a   1.000
_cell.length_b   1.000
_cell.length_c   1.000
_cell.angle_alpha   90.00
_cell.angle_beta   90.00
_cell.angle_gamma   90.00
#
_symmetry.space_group_name_H-M   'P 1'
#
loop_
_entity.id
_entity.type
_entity.pdbx_description
1 polymer ?
#
loop_
_entity_poly.entity_id
_entity_poly.type
_entity_poly.pdbx_seq_one_letter_code
_entity_poly.pdbx_strand_id
1 'polypeptide(L)'
;MAKKKSAGGPAPGSRVRVRDGVQSPEFPAVSLAGWTGTIVETTGKPPALKIILEWDAETMARMPSEYVAQCEAQQLYYSMACLGEADLEMI
;
A
#
# COMPACT_ATOMS: atom_id res chain seq x y z
N MET A 1 -10.43 9.59 27.10
CA MET A 1 -9.43 9.67 26.00
C MET A 1 -10.16 9.42 24.69
N ALA A 2 -10.60 10.49 24.03
CA ALA A 2 -11.46 10.39 22.85
C ALA A 2 -10.60 10.20 21.59
N LYS A 3 -10.83 9.09 20.89
CA LYS A 3 -10.24 8.71 19.60
C LYS A 3 -10.27 9.90 18.64
N LYS A 4 -9.11 10.45 18.31
CA LYS A 4 -8.98 11.44 17.23
C LYS A 4 -9.44 10.77 15.94
N LYS A 5 -10.63 11.17 15.46
CA LYS A 5 -10.98 11.09 14.04
C LYS A 5 -9.86 11.82 13.29
N SER A 6 -8.97 11.09 12.63
CA SER A 6 -8.03 11.68 11.68
C SER A 6 -8.84 12.14 10.48
N ALA A 7 -9.31 13.38 10.54
CA ALA A 7 -9.90 14.12 9.42
C ALA A 7 -8.81 14.66 8.47
N GLY A 8 -7.73 13.91 8.29
CA GLY A 8 -6.62 14.23 7.40
C GLY A 8 -6.49 13.12 6.40
N GLY A 9 -6.42 13.45 5.11
CA GLY A 9 -6.21 12.48 4.04
C GLY A 9 -4.90 11.69 4.19
N PRO A 10 -4.58 10.83 3.21
CA PRO A 10 -3.35 10.05 3.21
C PRO A 10 -2.13 10.96 3.41
N ALA A 11 -1.45 10.78 4.54
CA ALA A 11 -0.30 11.56 4.94
C ALA A 11 0.85 10.61 5.34
N PRO A 12 2.11 10.98 5.09
CA PRO A 12 3.27 10.23 5.57
C PRO A 12 3.17 9.91 7.08
N GLY A 13 3.44 8.67 7.44
CA GLY A 13 3.31 8.13 8.80
C GLY A 13 1.92 7.56 9.15
N SER A 14 0.92 7.74 8.28
CA SER A 14 -0.40 7.13 8.49
C SER A 14 -0.37 5.64 8.12
N ARG A 15 -1.00 4.82 8.95
CA ARG A 15 -1.21 3.41 8.65
C ARG A 15 -2.43 3.22 7.77
N VAL A 16 -2.29 2.37 6.76
CA VAL A 16 -3.33 2.09 5.78
C VAL A 16 -3.46 0.60 5.56
N ARG A 17 -4.65 0.23 5.10
CA ARG A 17 -4.98 -1.09 4.63
C ARG A 17 -5.47 -1.00 3.19
N VAL A 18 -5.01 -1.92 2.37
CA VAL A 18 -5.49 -2.05 1.00
C VAL A 18 -6.91 -2.59 0.99
N ARG A 19 -7.78 -1.96 0.21
CA ARG A 19 -9.19 -2.36 0.06
C ARG A 19 -9.32 -3.71 -0.61
N ASP A 20 -10.48 -4.33 -0.40
CA ASP A 20 -10.84 -5.57 -1.10
C ASP A 20 -10.94 -5.34 -2.61
N GLY A 21 -10.54 -6.35 -3.40
CA GLY A 21 -10.54 -6.28 -4.86
C GLY A 21 -9.36 -5.52 -5.49
N VAL A 22 -8.48 -4.90 -4.70
CA VAL A 22 -7.28 -4.23 -5.23
C VAL A 22 -6.21 -5.26 -5.57
N GLN A 23 -5.75 -5.20 -6.82
CA GLN A 23 -4.68 -6.03 -7.34
C GLN A 23 -3.39 -5.21 -7.47
N SER A 24 -2.26 -5.90 -7.53
CA SER A 24 -1.00 -5.22 -7.82
C SER A 24 -1.05 -4.64 -9.24
N PRO A 25 -0.71 -3.35 -9.42
CA PRO A 25 -0.70 -2.71 -10.73
C PRO A 25 0.31 -3.37 -11.68
N GLU A 26 1.37 -3.97 -11.13
CA GLU A 26 2.41 -4.66 -11.89
C GLU A 26 2.09 -6.14 -12.10
N PHE A 27 1.32 -6.73 -11.17
CA PHE A 27 0.96 -8.14 -11.18
C PHE A 27 -0.52 -8.32 -10.90
N PRO A 28 -1.39 -8.27 -11.93
CA PRO A 28 -2.83 -8.43 -11.76
C PRO A 28 -3.24 -9.76 -11.11
N ALA A 29 -2.39 -10.79 -11.18
CA ALA A 29 -2.61 -12.06 -10.50
C ALA A 29 -2.45 -11.99 -8.97
N VAL A 30 -1.74 -10.98 -8.46
CA VAL A 30 -1.46 -10.81 -7.03
C VAL A 30 -2.49 -9.85 -6.43
N SER A 31 -3.34 -10.39 -5.55
CA SER A 31 -4.25 -9.58 -4.76
C SER A 31 -3.49 -8.92 -3.61
N LEU A 32 -3.56 -7.59 -3.53
CA LEU A 32 -3.03 -6.81 -2.42
C LEU A 32 -4.11 -6.61 -1.33
N ALA A 33 -5.32 -7.13 -1.55
CA ALA A 33 -6.44 -6.97 -0.65
C ALA A 33 -6.09 -7.34 0.79
N GLY A 34 -6.34 -6.41 1.71
CA GLY A 34 -6.10 -6.60 3.13
C GLY A 34 -4.66 -6.46 3.59
N TRP A 35 -3.70 -6.23 2.70
CA TRP A 35 -2.32 -5.91 3.08
C TRP A 35 -2.27 -4.58 3.82
N THR A 36 -1.40 -4.50 4.82
CA THR A 36 -1.23 -3.28 5.62
C THR A 36 0.17 -2.73 5.45
N GLY A 37 0.23 -1.39 5.48
CA GLY A 37 1.48 -0.67 5.39
C GLY A 37 1.35 0.73 5.97
N THR A 38 2.47 1.43 5.97
CA THR A 38 2.56 2.82 6.40
C THR A 38 2.87 3.69 5.20
N ILE A 39 2.14 4.79 5.04
CA ILE A 39 2.42 5.76 3.99
C ILE A 39 3.79 6.37 4.28
N VAL A 40 4.72 6.26 3.34
CA VAL A 40 6.04 6.90 3.44
C VAL A 40 6.07 8.22 2.70
N GLU A 41 5.33 8.32 1.60
CA GLU A 41 5.30 9.52 0.77
C GLU A 41 3.98 9.61 -0.01
N THR A 42 3.52 10.83 -0.26
CA THR A 42 2.41 11.09 -1.18
C THR A 42 2.85 12.08 -2.25
N THR A 43 2.61 11.73 -3.52
CA THR A 43 3.04 12.50 -4.68
C THR A 43 1.85 12.81 -5.58
N GLY A 44 1.74 14.07 -6.02
CA GLY A 44 0.68 14.53 -6.91
C GLY A 44 -0.47 15.22 -6.17
N LYS A 45 -1.62 15.35 -6.85
CA LYS A 45 -2.85 15.95 -6.31
C LYS A 45 -4.06 15.13 -6.74
N PRO A 46 -5.15 15.09 -5.96
CA PRO A 46 -6.38 14.44 -6.36
C PRO A 46 -6.86 14.95 -7.74
N PRO A 47 -7.35 14.07 -8.62
CA PRO A 47 -7.56 12.62 -8.44
C PRO A 47 -6.32 11.75 -8.75
N ALA A 48 -5.22 12.32 -9.22
CA ALA A 48 -3.99 11.61 -9.57
C ALA A 48 -2.98 11.51 -8.40
N LEU A 49 -3.49 11.44 -7.16
CA LEU A 49 -2.66 11.31 -5.97
C LEU A 49 -2.09 9.89 -5.91
N LYS A 50 -0.76 9.78 -5.96
CA LYS A 50 -0.01 8.54 -5.77
C LYS A 50 0.47 8.47 -4.33
N ILE A 51 0.20 7.34 -3.68
CA ILE A 51 0.57 7.09 -2.30
C ILE A 51 1.62 5.99 -2.33
N ILE A 52 2.83 6.34 -1.91
CA ILE A 52 3.91 5.39 -1.72
C ILE A 52 3.82 4.94 -0.27
N LEU A 53 3.65 3.65 -0.09
CA LEU A 53 3.55 3.02 1.21
C LEU A 53 4.58 1.90 1.31
N GLU A 54 5.09 1.71 2.51
CA GLU A 54 5.95 0.60 2.88
C GLU A 54 5.11 -0.44 3.61
N TRP A 55 5.25 -1.70 3.20
CA TRP A 55 4.49 -2.80 3.80
C TRP A 55 4.98 -3.10 5.20
N ASP A 56 4.05 -3.41 6.11
CA ASP A 56 4.40 -3.85 7.46
C ASP A 56 5.18 -5.17 7.42
N ALA A 57 6.01 -5.42 8.43
CA ALA A 57 6.74 -6.67 8.56
C ALA A 57 5.82 -7.92 8.53
N GLU A 58 4.60 -7.82 9.08
CA GLU A 58 3.60 -8.88 9.03
C GLU A 58 3.11 -9.15 7.60
N THR A 59 2.93 -8.09 6.80
CA THR A 59 2.57 -8.21 5.38
C THR A 59 3.72 -8.85 4.62
N MET A 60 4.95 -8.36 4.80
CA MET A 60 6.16 -8.92 4.17
C MET A 60 6.35 -10.40 4.50
N ALA A 61 6.12 -10.81 5.76
CA ALA A 61 6.22 -12.20 6.17
C ALA A 61 5.16 -13.12 5.52
N ARG A 62 4.03 -12.57 5.07
CA ARG A 62 2.94 -13.28 4.39
C ARG A 62 2.98 -13.11 2.87
N MET A 63 3.92 -12.32 2.33
CA MET A 63 4.02 -12.12 0.89
C MET A 63 4.32 -13.44 0.19
N PRO A 64 3.63 -13.74 -0.92
CA PRO A 64 3.96 -14.89 -1.74
C PRO A 64 5.41 -14.80 -2.22
N SER A 65 6.18 -15.88 -2.08
CA SER A 65 7.56 -15.94 -2.58
C SER A 65 7.64 -15.71 -4.10
N GLU A 66 6.59 -16.09 -4.83
CA GLU A 66 6.47 -15.84 -6.28
C GLU A 66 6.38 -14.33 -6.58
N TYR A 67 5.65 -13.57 -5.77
CA TYR A 67 5.56 -12.11 -5.92
C TYR A 67 6.93 -11.46 -5.68
N VAL A 68 7.64 -11.87 -4.63
CA VAL A 68 8.99 -11.38 -4.33
C VAL A 68 9.94 -11.67 -5.50
N ALA A 69 9.98 -12.91 -5.98
CA ALA A 69 10.83 -13.30 -7.10
C ALA A 69 10.51 -12.52 -8.39
N GLN A 70 9.22 -12.27 -8.67
CA GLN A 70 8.80 -11.47 -9.82
C GLN A 70 9.21 -10.00 -9.69
N CYS A 71 9.08 -9.42 -8.50
CA CYS A 71 9.57 -8.07 -8.22
C CYS A 71 11.09 -7.99 -8.41
N GLU A 72 11.86 -8.92 -7.83
CA GLU A 72 13.32 -8.96 -7.98
C GLU A 72 13.76 -9.11 -9.44
N ALA A 73 13.08 -9.96 -10.21
CA ALA A 73 13.34 -10.16 -11.63
C ALA A 73 13.13 -8.88 -12.46
N GLN A 74 12.21 -8.01 -12.03
CA GLN A 74 11.91 -6.73 -12.68
C GLN A 74 12.60 -5.53 -12.00
N GLN A 75 13.47 -5.78 -11.01
CA GLN A 75 14.15 -4.72 -10.23
C GLN A 75 13.17 -3.77 -9.51
N LEU A 76 12.06 -4.33 -9.03
CA LEU A 76 11.01 -3.65 -8.29
C LEU A 76 11.19 -3.85 -6.79
N TYR A 77 10.91 -2.81 -6.01
CA TYR A 77 10.95 -2.86 -4.55
C TYR A 77 9.66 -3.50 -4.01
N TYR A 78 9.67 -4.82 -3.79
CA TYR A 78 8.52 -5.56 -3.24
C TYR A 78 8.08 -5.06 -1.85
N SER A 79 8.97 -4.42 -1.09
CA SER A 79 8.68 -3.87 0.23
C SER A 79 7.85 -2.59 0.20
N MET A 80 7.72 -1.96 -0.97
CA MET A 80 6.94 -0.74 -1.16
C MET A 80 5.92 -0.93 -2.28
N ALA A 81 4.85 -0.13 -2.24
CA ALA A 81 3.91 -0.07 -3.33
C ALA A 81 3.44 1.36 -3.58
N CYS A 82 3.10 1.64 -4.82
CA CYS A 82 2.48 2.89 -5.24
C CYS A 82 1.01 2.61 -5.57
N LEU A 83 0.11 3.04 -4.70
CA LEU A 83 -1.34 2.87 -4.87
C LEU A 83 -2.07 4.22 -4.87
N GLY A 84 -3.30 4.23 -5.38
CA GLY A 84 -4.17 5.41 -5.31
C GLY A 84 -4.85 5.54 -3.95
N GLU A 85 -5.32 6.74 -3.63
CA GLU A 85 -6.13 6.97 -2.42
C GLU A 85 -7.40 6.10 -2.40
N ALA A 86 -8.01 5.88 -3.56
CA ALA A 86 -9.23 5.09 -3.69
C ALA A 86 -9.01 3.61 -3.33
N ASP A 87 -7.81 3.08 -3.52
CA ASP A 87 -7.45 1.68 -3.25
C ASP A 87 -7.12 1.43 -1.78
N LEU A 88 -7.02 2.48 -0.98
CA LEU A 88 -6.56 2.44 0.40
C LEU A 88 -7.67 2.85 1.38
N GLU A 89 -7.55 2.33 2.59
CA GLU A 89 -8.39 2.66 3.73
C GLU A 89 -7.50 2.96 4.94
N MET A 90 -7.72 4.09 5.62
CA MET A 90 -6.99 4.43 6.84
C MET A 90 -7.49 3.60 8.02
N ILE A 91 -6.57 3.06 8.82
CA ILE A 91 -6.86 2.18 9.97
C ILE A 91 -6.24 2.67 11.28
#